data_AF-A0A535TIE5-F1
#
_entry.id   AF-A0A535TIE5-F1
#
_cell.length_a   1.000
_cell.length_b   1.000
_cell.length_c   1.000
_cell.angle_alpha   90.00
_cell.angle_beta   90.00
_cell.angle_gamma   90.00
#
_symmetry.space_group_name_H-M   'P 1'
#
loop_
_entity.id
_entity.type
_entity.pdbx_description
1 polymer ?
#
loop_
_entity_poly.entity_id
_entity_poly.type
_entity_poly.pdbx_seq_one_letter_code
_entity_poly.pdbx_strand_id
1 'polypeptide(L)'
;MLSGGPNQPALAPKLAASLSRAVRDPLFSHKRTPAQGPPPLFGGSSRFLLLFNAVALLAIAGGVAFGIAASGPPARVLEQEAAIIAVGLVYATAAVWVRSLPWGGMLLVRLFLVFVNVALVVAALGVAGPWLQGEFPPLAVAAFAALLLYWDSGYGAGQIGYVLLIAAAGLGLLWVEAIGTLMVPIASVLVWSLVLLGLVLFAYVTRHVVDRNLVTQSGRQGSLLAAVSDLGEGLVITEDGRFV
;
A
#
# COMPACT_ATOMS: atom_id res chain seq x y z
N MET A 1 75.65 31.79 -36.27
CA MET A 1 76.08 32.11 -34.89
C MET A 1 75.00 31.63 -33.92
N LEU A 2 75.44 30.93 -32.87
CA LEU A 2 74.75 30.43 -31.65
C LEU A 2 73.72 31.44 -31.09
N SER A 3 72.67 31.14 -30.31
CA SER A 3 72.52 30.24 -29.15
C SER A 3 71.06 30.31 -28.62
N GLY A 4 70.53 29.22 -28.04
CA GLY A 4 69.70 29.30 -26.82
C GLY A 4 68.20 28.95 -26.91
N GLY A 5 67.83 27.73 -26.51
CA GLY A 5 66.55 27.49 -25.79
C GLY A 5 66.71 27.84 -24.29
N PRO A 6 65.74 27.59 -23.38
CA PRO A 6 64.50 26.80 -23.51
C PRO A 6 63.24 27.44 -22.86
N ASN A 7 62.15 26.66 -22.76
CA ASN A 7 61.04 26.74 -21.80
C ASN A 7 59.67 27.26 -22.29
N GLN A 8 58.78 26.28 -22.55
CA GLN A 8 57.33 26.40 -22.38
C GLN A 8 56.98 26.77 -20.92
N PRO A 9 55.73 27.22 -20.66
CA PRO A 9 54.88 26.27 -19.94
C PRO A 9 53.52 26.05 -20.59
N ALA A 10 53.32 24.83 -21.09
CA ALA A 10 52.03 24.24 -21.34
C ALA A 10 51.32 23.97 -19.99
N LEU A 11 50.59 24.96 -19.48
CA LEU A 11 49.82 24.82 -18.22
C LEU A 11 48.30 24.70 -18.43
N ALA A 12 47.79 24.87 -19.65
CA ALA A 12 46.35 24.77 -19.92
C ALA A 12 45.75 23.35 -20.00
N PRO A 13 46.45 22.28 -20.44
CA PRO A 13 45.77 20.98 -20.60
C PRO A 13 45.66 20.16 -19.30
N LYS A 14 46.38 20.53 -18.22
CA LYS A 14 46.35 19.77 -16.95
C LYS A 14 45.10 20.06 -16.09
N LEU A 15 44.51 21.25 -16.16
CA LEU A 15 43.30 21.60 -15.40
C LEU A 15 42.02 20.99 -15.99
N ALA A 16 41.91 20.90 -17.32
CA ALA A 16 40.77 20.22 -17.96
C ALA A 16 40.84 18.69 -17.78
N ALA A 17 42.06 18.14 -17.72
CA ALA A 17 42.29 16.74 -17.40
C ALA A 17 42.03 16.40 -15.93
N SER A 18 42.27 17.32 -14.98
CA SER A 18 41.96 17.09 -13.56
C SER A 18 40.47 17.15 -13.27
N LEU A 19 39.72 18.06 -13.90
CA LEU A 19 38.25 18.13 -13.75
C LEU A 19 37.55 16.90 -14.34
N SER A 20 38.02 16.39 -15.48
CA SER A 20 37.46 15.17 -16.09
C SER A 20 37.88 13.87 -15.38
N ARG A 21 38.98 13.89 -14.61
CA ARG A 21 39.46 12.76 -13.81
C ARG A 21 38.81 12.72 -12.41
N ALA A 22 38.55 13.87 -11.78
CA ALA A 22 37.78 13.96 -10.54
C ALA A 22 36.32 13.50 -10.69
N VAL A 23 35.75 13.59 -11.89
CA VAL A 23 34.42 13.04 -12.23
C VAL A 23 34.44 11.51 -12.45
N ARG A 24 35.63 10.88 -12.52
CA ARG A 24 35.80 9.44 -12.79
C ARG A 24 36.49 8.68 -11.65
N ASP A 25 36.55 9.21 -10.44
CA ASP A 25 37.07 8.44 -9.31
C ASP A 25 36.07 7.37 -8.85
N PRO A 26 36.45 6.07 -8.86
CA PRO A 26 35.58 4.97 -8.43
C PRO A 26 35.39 4.93 -6.90
N LEU A 27 36.01 5.84 -6.15
CA LEU A 27 35.78 6.02 -4.70
C LEU A 27 34.38 6.57 -4.37
N PHE A 28 33.69 7.16 -5.35
CA PHE A 28 32.27 7.56 -5.22
C PHE A 28 31.29 6.56 -5.86
N SER A 29 31.80 5.44 -6.38
CA SER A 29 31.00 4.29 -6.81
C SER A 29 30.74 3.34 -5.63
N HIS A 30 30.30 3.88 -4.50
CA HIS A 30 29.50 3.05 -3.63
C HIS A 30 28.18 2.83 -4.35
N LYS A 31 27.95 1.57 -4.76
CA LYS A 31 26.61 1.01 -4.80
C LYS A 31 25.85 1.63 -3.63
N ARG A 32 24.96 2.59 -3.91
CA ARG A 32 23.85 2.86 -3.02
C ARG A 32 23.03 1.57 -3.06
N THR A 33 23.42 0.57 -2.27
CA THR A 33 22.42 -0.07 -1.44
C THR A 33 21.63 1.09 -0.88
N PRO A 34 20.32 1.21 -1.15
CA PRO A 34 19.52 2.27 -0.56
C PRO A 34 19.69 2.07 0.94
N ALA A 35 20.63 2.83 1.51
CA ALA A 35 20.82 2.95 2.92
C ALA A 35 19.44 3.39 3.39
N GLN A 36 18.80 2.48 4.11
CA GLN A 36 17.65 2.77 4.94
C GLN A 36 17.93 4.16 5.52
N GLY A 37 17.16 5.14 5.06
CA GLY A 37 17.19 6.46 5.69
C GLY A 37 16.97 6.29 7.19
N PRO A 38 17.35 7.27 8.01
CA PRO A 38 17.01 7.22 9.43
C PRO A 38 15.53 6.79 9.55
N PRO A 39 15.21 5.82 10.43
CA PRO A 39 13.85 5.31 10.54
C PRO A 39 12.92 6.52 10.62
N PRO A 40 11.80 6.52 9.87
CA PRO A 40 10.94 7.69 9.80
C PRO A 40 10.68 8.18 11.22
N LEU A 41 10.96 9.47 11.48
CA LEU A 41 10.85 10.07 12.80
C LEU A 41 9.41 9.99 13.36
N PHE A 42 8.44 9.64 12.49
CA PHE A 42 7.14 9.08 12.82
C PHE A 42 7.18 7.55 13.02
N GLY A 43 8.04 7.05 13.89
CA GLY A 43 8.08 5.65 14.31
C GLY A 43 6.86 5.21 15.15
N GLY A 44 5.93 6.13 15.43
CA GLY A 44 4.71 5.89 16.21
C GLY A 44 3.43 5.64 15.41
N SER A 45 3.43 5.88 14.09
CA SER A 45 2.18 5.84 13.28
C SER A 45 1.76 4.44 12.82
N SER A 46 2.67 3.46 12.80
CA SER A 46 2.36 2.07 12.42
C SER A 46 1.27 1.48 13.32
N ARG A 47 1.39 1.68 14.64
CA ARG A 47 0.40 1.14 15.59
C ARG A 47 -0.94 1.85 15.48
N PHE A 48 -0.95 3.17 15.29
CA PHE A 48 -2.18 3.95 15.11
C PHE A 48 -2.91 3.58 13.82
N LEU A 49 -2.19 3.44 12.70
CA LEU A 49 -2.76 2.99 11.42
C LEU A 49 -3.26 1.54 11.51
N LEU A 50 -2.53 0.66 12.21
CA LEU A 50 -2.98 -0.71 12.48
C LEU A 50 -4.25 -0.74 13.34
N LEU A 51 -4.32 0.09 14.39
CA LEU A 51 -5.48 0.20 15.28
C LEU A 51 -6.69 0.75 14.53
N PHE A 52 -6.51 1.82 13.75
CA PHE A 52 -7.57 2.42 12.96
C PHE A 52 -8.12 1.43 11.92
N ASN A 53 -7.24 0.71 11.23
CA ASN A 53 -7.66 -0.30 10.26
C ASN A 53 -8.37 -1.49 10.94
N ALA A 54 -7.88 -1.93 12.11
CA ALA A 54 -8.54 -2.97 12.91
C ALA A 54 -9.93 -2.55 13.40
N VAL A 55 -10.08 -1.30 13.87
CA VAL A 55 -11.37 -0.73 14.31
C VAL A 55 -12.32 -0.57 13.13
N ALA A 56 -11.85 -0.08 11.98
CA ALA A 56 -12.66 0.01 10.77
C ALA A 56 -13.15 -1.37 10.31
N LEU A 57 -12.28 -2.38 10.35
CA LEU A 57 -12.62 -3.74 9.96
C LEU A 57 -13.60 -4.38 10.94
N LEU A 58 -13.43 -4.16 12.25
CA LEU A 58 -14.39 -4.57 13.28
C LEU A 58 -15.74 -3.87 13.15
N ALA A 59 -15.76 -2.57 12.83
CA ALA A 59 -16.98 -1.82 12.63
C ALA A 59 -17.76 -2.32 11.40
N ILE A 60 -17.06 -2.64 10.31
CA ILE A 60 -17.69 -3.17 9.09
C ILE A 60 -18.16 -4.61 9.34
N ALA A 61 -17.35 -5.48 9.94
CA ALA A 61 -17.76 -6.83 10.28
C ALA A 61 -18.94 -6.84 11.27
N GLY A 62 -18.92 -5.97 12.27
CA GLY A 62 -20.01 -5.79 13.22
C GLY A 62 -21.27 -5.22 12.58
N GLY A 63 -21.13 -4.27 11.66
CA GLY A 63 -22.25 -3.73 10.89
C GLY A 63 -22.90 -4.77 9.98
N VAL A 64 -22.10 -5.61 9.33
CA VAL A 64 -22.58 -6.74 8.52
C VAL A 64 -23.31 -7.75 9.40
N ALA A 65 -22.69 -8.20 10.49
CA ALA A 65 -23.31 -9.15 11.42
C ALA A 65 -24.60 -8.60 12.06
N PHE A 66 -24.63 -7.30 12.39
CA PHE A 66 -25.83 -6.64 12.89
C PHE A 66 -26.93 -6.57 11.83
N GLY A 67 -26.60 -6.21 10.59
CA GLY A 67 -27.55 -6.18 9.48
C GLY A 67 -28.18 -7.55 9.23
N ILE A 68 -27.38 -8.61 9.33
CA ILE A 68 -27.88 -9.98 9.16
C ILE A 68 -28.75 -10.38 10.36
N ALA A 69 -28.33 -10.12 11.60
CA ALA A 69 -29.16 -10.39 12.78
C ALA A 69 -30.49 -9.62 12.75
N ALA A 70 -30.48 -8.36 12.29
CA ALA A 70 -31.66 -7.51 12.18
C ALA A 70 -32.65 -7.98 11.09
N SER A 71 -32.18 -8.75 10.10
CA SER A 71 -33.01 -9.32 9.03
C SER A 71 -33.93 -10.46 9.49
N GLY A 72 -33.78 -10.94 10.73
CA GLY A 72 -34.57 -12.03 11.30
C GLY A 72 -34.39 -13.41 10.66
N PRO A 73 -33.15 -13.93 10.46
CA PRO A 73 -32.92 -15.28 9.93
C PRO A 73 -33.51 -16.40 10.82
N PRO A 74 -33.80 -17.58 10.26
CA PRO A 74 -33.95 -18.80 11.05
C PRO A 74 -32.66 -19.12 11.83
N ALA A 75 -32.76 -19.70 13.03
CA ALA A 75 -31.63 -19.98 13.90
C ALA A 75 -30.49 -20.80 13.24
N ARG A 76 -30.83 -21.73 12.34
CA ARG A 76 -29.84 -22.53 11.60
C ARG A 76 -28.93 -21.68 10.70
N VAL A 77 -29.44 -20.57 10.16
CA VAL A 77 -28.66 -19.66 9.30
C VAL A 77 -27.75 -18.79 10.17
N LEU A 78 -28.24 -18.32 11.31
CA LEU A 78 -27.42 -17.62 12.31
C LEU A 78 -26.27 -18.51 12.83
N GLU A 79 -26.51 -19.80 13.06
CA GLU A 79 -25.47 -20.76 13.45
C GLU A 79 -24.41 -20.94 12.35
N GLN A 80 -24.84 -21.07 11.09
CA GLN A 80 -23.94 -21.19 9.94
C GLN A 80 -23.11 -19.92 9.72
N GLU A 81 -23.74 -18.76 9.81
CA GLU A 81 -23.09 -17.47 9.70
C GLU A 81 -22.09 -17.25 10.85
N ALA A 82 -22.49 -17.55 12.08
CA ALA A 82 -21.60 -17.48 13.25
C ALA A 82 -20.39 -18.41 13.07
N ALA A 83 -20.58 -19.60 12.50
CA ALA A 83 -19.48 -20.51 12.17
C ALA A 83 -18.54 -19.91 11.11
N ILE A 84 -19.07 -19.28 10.06
CA ILE A 84 -18.27 -18.61 9.03
C ILE A 84 -17.49 -17.43 9.62
N ILE A 85 -18.12 -16.62 10.47
CA ILE A 85 -17.47 -15.50 11.17
C ILE A 85 -16.37 -16.03 12.10
N ALA A 86 -16.63 -17.11 12.85
CA ALA A 86 -15.63 -17.73 13.72
C ALA A 86 -14.42 -18.26 12.92
N VAL A 87 -14.68 -18.96 11.80
CA VAL A 87 -13.63 -19.40 10.88
C VAL A 87 -12.85 -18.20 10.33
N GLY A 88 -13.55 -17.12 9.97
CA GLY A 88 -12.94 -15.87 9.52
C GLY A 88 -12.03 -15.24 10.57
N LEU A 89 -12.44 -15.27 11.85
CA LEU A 89 -11.64 -14.75 12.96
C LEU A 89 -10.36 -15.57 13.17
N VAL A 90 -10.48 -16.90 13.18
CA VAL A 90 -9.33 -17.82 13.28
C VAL A 90 -8.40 -17.59 12.09
N TYR A 91 -8.95 -17.52 10.88
CA TYR A 91 -8.19 -17.24 9.68
C TYR A 91 -7.49 -15.88 9.73
N ALA A 92 -8.14 -14.82 10.23
CA ALA A 92 -7.53 -13.49 10.34
C ALA A 92 -6.29 -13.51 11.24
N THR A 93 -6.35 -14.21 12.38
CA THR A 93 -5.17 -14.38 13.26
C THR A 93 -4.05 -15.16 12.58
N ALA A 94 -4.39 -16.26 11.88
CA ALA A 94 -3.43 -17.03 11.11
C ALA A 94 -2.82 -16.22 9.97
N ALA A 95 -3.61 -15.41 9.26
CA ALA A 95 -3.14 -14.58 8.15
C ALA A 95 -2.17 -13.48 8.62
N VAL A 96 -2.41 -12.88 9.78
CA VAL A 96 -1.47 -11.93 10.41
C VAL A 96 -0.15 -12.63 10.74
N TRP A 97 -0.22 -13.85 11.28
CA TRP A 97 0.96 -14.67 11.57
C TRP A 97 1.71 -15.06 10.28
N VAL A 98 1.02 -15.50 9.24
CA VAL A 98 1.63 -15.84 7.93
C VAL A 98 2.31 -14.63 7.31
N ARG A 99 1.79 -13.42 7.51
CA ARG A 99 2.45 -12.20 7.03
C ARG A 99 3.71 -11.81 7.80
N SER A 100 3.87 -12.23 9.05
CA SER A 100 5.12 -11.98 9.81
C SER A 100 6.25 -12.95 9.43
N LEU A 101 5.92 -14.04 8.74
CA LEU A 101 6.89 -15.02 8.24
C LEU A 101 7.60 -14.53 6.95
N PRO A 102 8.81 -15.04 6.66
CA PRO A 102 9.56 -14.69 5.44
C PRO A 102 8.80 -15.00 4.14
N TRP A 103 7.90 -15.99 4.18
CA TRP A 103 7.08 -16.40 3.04
C TRP A 103 5.89 -15.47 2.79
N GLY A 104 5.54 -14.60 3.74
CA GLY A 104 4.46 -13.62 3.60
C GLY A 104 4.71 -12.59 2.48
N GLY A 105 5.94 -12.47 1.99
CA GLY A 105 6.29 -11.67 0.81
C GLY A 105 5.99 -12.35 -0.54
N MET A 106 5.77 -13.67 -0.56
CA MET A 106 5.60 -14.42 -1.81
C MET A 106 4.26 -14.10 -2.47
N LEU A 107 4.28 -13.82 -3.77
CA LEU A 107 3.08 -13.49 -4.55
C LEU A 107 1.99 -14.55 -4.41
N LEU A 108 2.34 -15.84 -4.46
CA LEU A 108 1.40 -16.94 -4.32
C LEU A 108 0.69 -16.96 -2.97
N VAL A 109 1.43 -16.84 -1.87
CA VAL A 109 0.86 -16.80 -0.51
C VAL A 109 -0.06 -15.61 -0.37
N ARG A 110 0.36 -14.46 -0.90
CA ARG A 110 -0.42 -13.23 -0.92
C ARG A 110 -1.73 -13.38 -1.68
N LEU A 111 -1.70 -13.88 -2.92
CA LEU A 111 -2.90 -14.11 -3.72
C LEU A 111 -3.82 -15.15 -3.07
N PHE A 112 -3.25 -16.20 -2.48
CA PHE A 112 -4.01 -17.19 -1.73
C PHE A 112 -4.75 -16.56 -0.55
N LEU A 113 -4.09 -15.68 0.21
CA LEU A 113 -4.74 -14.97 1.31
C LEU A 113 -5.87 -14.04 0.83
N VAL A 114 -5.71 -13.36 -0.32
CA VAL A 114 -6.81 -12.57 -0.92
C VAL A 114 -7.96 -13.48 -1.30
N PHE A 115 -7.66 -14.58 -1.99
CA PHE A 115 -8.65 -15.54 -2.43
C PHE A 115 -9.48 -16.07 -1.26
N VAL A 116 -8.84 -16.49 -0.17
CA VAL A 116 -9.54 -16.97 1.03
C VAL A 116 -10.39 -15.86 1.68
N ASN A 117 -9.89 -14.62 1.74
CA ASN A 117 -10.69 -13.48 2.24
C ASN A 117 -11.95 -13.26 1.39
N VAL A 118 -11.80 -13.22 0.07
CA VAL A 118 -12.93 -13.05 -0.86
C VAL A 118 -13.91 -14.21 -0.74
N ALA A 119 -13.41 -15.45 -0.68
CA ALA A 119 -14.24 -16.63 -0.52
C ALA A 119 -15.05 -16.60 0.79
N LEU A 120 -14.44 -16.16 1.91
CA LEU A 120 -15.13 -16.02 3.19
C LEU A 120 -16.23 -14.96 3.14
N VAL A 121 -15.95 -13.80 2.54
CA VAL A 121 -16.96 -12.72 2.37
C VAL A 121 -18.12 -13.21 1.51
N VAL A 122 -17.80 -13.86 0.37
CA VAL A 122 -18.80 -14.42 -0.53
C VAL A 122 -19.63 -15.49 0.18
N ALA A 123 -19.00 -16.39 0.95
CA ALA A 123 -19.72 -17.42 1.69
C ALA A 123 -20.64 -16.82 2.77
N ALA A 124 -20.16 -15.84 3.53
CA ALA A 124 -20.96 -15.16 4.56
C ALA A 124 -22.19 -14.47 3.95
N LEU A 125 -21.97 -13.69 2.88
CA LEU A 125 -23.05 -12.97 2.21
C LEU A 125 -23.95 -13.88 1.39
N GLY A 126 -23.46 -14.98 0.83
CA GLY A 126 -24.30 -15.95 0.11
C GLY A 126 -25.24 -16.70 1.07
N VAL A 127 -24.75 -17.08 2.26
CA VAL A 127 -25.58 -17.72 3.29
C VAL A 127 -26.65 -16.76 3.83
N ALA A 128 -26.29 -15.50 4.08
CA ALA A 128 -27.22 -14.48 4.57
C ALA A 128 -28.08 -13.84 3.48
N GLY A 129 -27.67 -13.98 2.22
CA GLY A 129 -28.15 -13.23 1.07
C GLY A 129 -29.66 -13.18 0.93
N PRO A 130 -30.35 -14.33 0.90
CA PRO A 130 -31.78 -14.30 0.65
C PRO A 130 -32.58 -13.63 1.78
N TRP A 131 -32.01 -13.46 2.98
CA TRP A 131 -32.69 -12.76 4.08
C TRP A 131 -32.37 -11.27 4.13
N LEU A 132 -31.27 -10.85 3.51
CA LEU A 132 -30.84 -9.45 3.43
C LEU A 132 -31.70 -8.60 2.48
N GLN A 133 -32.54 -9.21 1.64
CA GLN A 133 -33.48 -8.53 0.73
C GLN A 133 -32.83 -7.32 0.02
N GLY A 134 -33.41 -6.12 0.18
CA GLY A 134 -32.91 -4.89 -0.44
C GLY A 134 -31.58 -4.36 0.13
N GLU A 135 -31.11 -4.88 1.25
CA GLU A 135 -29.85 -4.47 1.90
C GLU A 135 -28.64 -5.26 1.41
N PHE A 136 -28.85 -6.29 0.59
CA PHE A 136 -27.76 -7.11 0.07
C PHE A 136 -26.72 -6.30 -0.76
N PRO A 137 -27.11 -5.49 -1.77
CA PRO A 137 -26.15 -4.71 -2.54
C PRO A 137 -25.28 -3.72 -1.72
N PRO A 138 -25.82 -2.92 -0.78
CA PRO A 138 -24.98 -2.07 0.07
C PRO A 138 -23.97 -2.85 0.91
N LEU A 139 -24.39 -3.97 1.50
CA LEU A 139 -23.53 -4.80 2.34
C LEU A 139 -22.39 -5.44 1.54
N ALA A 140 -22.70 -5.96 0.35
CA ALA A 140 -21.68 -6.49 -0.56
C ALA A 140 -20.64 -5.41 -0.92
N VAL A 141 -21.09 -4.21 -1.28
CA VAL A 141 -20.19 -3.10 -1.61
C VAL A 141 -19.34 -2.69 -0.40
N ALA A 142 -19.94 -2.55 0.78
CA ALA A 142 -19.22 -2.19 1.99
C ALA A 142 -18.14 -3.23 2.35
N ALA A 143 -18.47 -4.52 2.26
CA ALA A 143 -17.53 -5.60 2.54
C ALA A 143 -16.36 -5.62 1.54
N PHE A 144 -16.63 -5.48 0.24
CA PHE A 144 -15.58 -5.45 -0.78
C PHE A 144 -14.73 -4.17 -0.73
N ALA A 145 -15.33 -3.02 -0.43
CA ALA A 145 -14.59 -1.78 -0.20
C ALA A 145 -13.62 -1.95 0.98
N ALA A 146 -14.07 -2.55 2.09
CA ALA A 146 -13.22 -2.85 3.24
C ALA A 146 -12.05 -3.77 2.87
N LEU A 147 -12.33 -4.84 2.11
CA LEU A 147 -11.33 -5.80 1.68
C LEU A 147 -10.25 -5.14 0.81
N LEU A 148 -10.65 -4.27 -0.13
CA LEU A 148 -9.74 -3.53 -1.00
C LEU A 148 -8.90 -2.52 -0.20
N LEU A 149 -9.53 -1.76 0.70
CA LEU A 149 -8.84 -0.79 1.55
C LEU A 149 -7.82 -1.45 2.49
N TYR A 150 -8.18 -2.60 3.07
CA TYR A 150 -7.28 -3.36 3.93
C TYR A 150 -6.00 -3.79 3.20
N TRP A 151 -6.15 -4.22 1.94
CA TRP A 151 -5.06 -4.80 1.16
C TRP A 151 -4.16 -3.78 0.48
N ASP A 152 -4.66 -2.58 0.18
CA ASP A 152 -3.90 -1.56 -0.54
C ASP A 152 -2.62 -1.09 0.20
N SER A 153 -2.55 -1.31 1.52
CA SER A 153 -1.43 -0.93 2.39
C SER A 153 -0.10 -1.68 2.14
N GLY A 154 -0.05 -2.72 1.31
CA GLY A 154 1.12 -3.63 1.24
C GLY A 154 1.60 -4.10 -0.14
N TYR A 155 1.00 -3.65 -1.25
CA TYR A 155 1.29 -4.16 -2.60
C TYR A 155 1.98 -3.14 -3.50
N GLY A 156 2.96 -3.59 -4.28
CA GLY A 156 3.53 -2.81 -5.37
C GLY A 156 2.57 -2.70 -6.56
N ALA A 157 2.72 -1.65 -7.37
CA ALA A 157 1.80 -1.30 -8.47
C ALA A 157 1.46 -2.46 -9.43
N GLY A 158 2.39 -3.40 -9.65
CA GLY A 158 2.16 -4.55 -10.54
C GLY A 158 1.29 -5.68 -9.96
N GLN A 159 1.10 -5.75 -8.64
CA GLN A 159 0.36 -6.83 -7.98
C GLN A 159 -1.11 -6.47 -7.71
N ILE A 160 -1.43 -5.18 -7.71
CA ILE A 160 -2.79 -4.65 -7.49
C ILE A 160 -3.79 -5.21 -8.50
N GLY A 161 -3.39 -5.38 -9.76
CA GLY A 161 -4.26 -5.91 -10.81
C GLY A 161 -4.83 -7.30 -10.50
N TYR A 162 -4.01 -8.21 -9.95
CA TYR A 162 -4.47 -9.55 -9.58
C TYR A 162 -5.46 -9.54 -8.41
N VAL A 163 -5.24 -8.67 -7.42
CA VAL A 163 -6.14 -8.51 -6.27
C VAL A 163 -7.49 -7.99 -6.74
N LEU A 164 -7.48 -6.96 -7.59
CA LEU A 164 -8.69 -6.41 -8.19
C LEU A 164 -9.43 -7.46 -9.01
N LEU A 165 -8.73 -8.32 -9.74
CA LEU A 165 -9.35 -9.39 -10.53
C LEU A 165 -10.03 -10.43 -9.63
N ILE A 166 -9.38 -10.87 -8.56
CA ILE A 166 -9.97 -11.82 -7.60
C ILE A 166 -11.18 -11.18 -6.89
N ALA A 167 -11.07 -9.92 -6.49
CA ALA A 167 -12.17 -9.19 -5.86
C ALA A 167 -13.35 -9.00 -6.83
N ALA A 168 -13.07 -8.61 -8.07
CA ALA A 168 -14.10 -8.46 -9.10
C ALA A 168 -14.79 -9.80 -9.41
N ALA A 169 -14.04 -10.91 -9.42
CA ALA A 169 -14.62 -12.23 -9.61
C ALA A 169 -15.56 -12.62 -8.46
N GLY A 170 -15.16 -12.40 -7.20
CA GLY A 170 -15.99 -12.67 -6.03
C GLY A 170 -17.25 -11.79 -5.99
N LEU A 171 -17.10 -10.49 -6.27
CA LEU A 171 -18.22 -9.57 -6.36
C LEU A 171 -19.16 -9.93 -7.52
N GLY A 172 -18.60 -10.32 -8.66
CA GLY A 172 -19.36 -10.80 -9.81
C GLY A 172 -20.21 -12.02 -9.47
N LEU A 173 -19.69 -12.95 -8.66
CA LEU A 173 -20.45 -14.11 -8.18
C LEU A 173 -21.64 -13.68 -7.32
N LEU A 174 -21.45 -12.73 -6.40
CA LEU A 174 -22.55 -12.16 -5.60
C LEU A 174 -23.57 -11.42 -6.45
N TRP A 175 -23.16 -10.77 -7.55
CA TRP A 175 -24.12 -10.14 -8.47
C TRP A 175 -24.93 -11.14 -9.28
N VAL A 176 -24.30 -12.23 -9.73
CA VAL A 176 -25.02 -13.35 -10.38
C VAL A 176 -26.05 -13.92 -9.41
N GLU A 177 -25.70 -14.09 -8.15
CA GLU A 177 -26.62 -14.52 -7.10
C GLU A 177 -27.74 -13.48 -6.86
N ALA A 178 -27.38 -12.21 -6.67
CA ALA A 178 -28.33 -11.13 -6.44
C ALA A 178 -29.42 -11.05 -7.51
N ILE A 179 -29.03 -11.16 -8.78
CA ILE A 179 -29.94 -11.05 -9.92
C ILE A 179 -30.67 -12.37 -10.13
N GLY A 180 -29.98 -13.50 -10.04
CA GLY A 180 -30.50 -14.81 -10.42
C GLY A 180 -31.38 -15.47 -9.37
N THR A 181 -30.99 -15.40 -8.09
CA THR A 181 -31.70 -16.08 -6.99
C THR A 181 -32.47 -15.11 -6.12
N LEU A 182 -31.89 -13.95 -5.77
CA LEU A 182 -32.54 -12.96 -4.90
C LEU A 182 -33.50 -12.02 -5.67
N MET A 183 -33.47 -12.02 -7.00
CA MET A 183 -34.29 -11.15 -7.85
C MET A 183 -34.14 -9.65 -7.53
N VAL A 184 -32.95 -9.24 -7.10
CA VAL A 184 -32.62 -7.84 -6.82
C VAL A 184 -32.70 -7.02 -8.12
N PRO A 185 -33.31 -5.82 -8.10
CA PRO A 185 -33.38 -4.98 -9.29
C PRO A 185 -31.99 -4.66 -9.87
N ILE A 186 -31.82 -4.85 -11.18
CA ILE A 186 -30.56 -4.58 -11.90
C ILE A 186 -30.08 -3.14 -11.66
N ALA A 187 -31.02 -2.18 -11.59
CA ALA A 187 -30.70 -0.80 -11.28
C ALA A 187 -29.97 -0.64 -9.93
N SER A 188 -30.37 -1.41 -8.90
CA SER A 188 -29.71 -1.40 -7.59
C SER A 188 -28.27 -1.92 -7.70
N VAL A 189 -28.07 -3.04 -8.41
CA VAL A 189 -26.74 -3.62 -8.66
C VAL A 189 -25.82 -2.62 -9.38
N LEU A 190 -26.35 -1.92 -10.39
CA LEU A 190 -25.62 -0.89 -11.12
C LEU A 190 -25.24 0.28 -10.21
N VAL A 191 -26.20 0.85 -9.47
CA VAL A 191 -25.96 1.97 -8.56
C VAL A 191 -24.86 1.61 -7.56
N TRP A 192 -24.97 0.46 -6.91
CA TRP A 192 -23.99 0.03 -5.91
C TRP A 192 -22.63 -0.31 -6.52
N SER A 193 -22.58 -0.86 -7.74
CA SER A 193 -21.31 -1.04 -8.47
C SER A 193 -20.62 0.31 -8.78
N LEU A 194 -21.40 1.33 -9.19
CA LEU A 194 -20.90 2.69 -9.39
C LEU A 194 -20.42 3.33 -8.08
N VAL A 195 -21.14 3.12 -6.97
CA VAL A 195 -20.73 3.57 -5.63
C VAL A 195 -19.39 2.95 -5.25
N LEU A 196 -19.24 1.63 -5.40
CA LEU A 196 -17.98 0.93 -5.13
C LEU A 196 -16.84 1.48 -5.98
N LEU A 197 -17.08 1.68 -7.28
CA LEU A 197 -16.09 2.26 -8.19
C LEU A 197 -15.68 3.68 -7.73
N GLY A 198 -16.64 4.50 -7.31
CA GLY A 198 -16.39 5.82 -6.74
C GLY A 198 -15.54 5.76 -5.47
N LEU A 199 -15.84 4.84 -4.55
CA LEU A 199 -15.05 4.64 -3.33
C LEU A 199 -13.62 4.19 -3.62
N VAL A 200 -13.44 3.26 -4.56
CA VAL A 200 -12.12 2.78 -4.99
C VAL A 200 -11.31 3.91 -5.62
N LEU A 201 -11.92 4.69 -6.51
CA LEU A 201 -11.26 5.83 -7.15
C LEU A 201 -10.91 6.91 -6.13
N PHE A 202 -11.82 7.21 -5.20
CA PHE A 202 -11.59 8.18 -4.13
C PHE A 202 -10.39 7.77 -3.27
N ALA A 203 -10.37 6.51 -2.81
CA ALA A 203 -9.26 5.97 -2.04
C ALA A 203 -7.93 6.04 -2.81
N TYR A 204 -7.94 5.69 -4.10
CA TYR A 204 -6.77 5.78 -4.97
C TYR A 204 -6.24 7.21 -5.09
N VAL A 205 -7.11 8.19 -5.32
CA VAL A 205 -6.72 9.61 -5.45
C VAL A 205 -6.15 10.14 -4.14
N THR A 206 -6.82 9.88 -3.00
CA THR A 206 -6.35 10.32 -1.69
C THR A 206 -4.93 9.81 -1.43
N ARG A 207 -4.68 8.53 -1.70
CA ARG A 207 -3.36 7.94 -1.54
C ARG A 207 -2.31 8.59 -2.43
N HIS A 208 -2.59 8.72 -3.73
CA HIS A 208 -1.63 9.27 -4.68
C HIS A 208 -1.24 10.72 -4.35
N VAL A 209 -2.19 11.51 -3.85
CA VAL A 209 -1.94 12.88 -3.37
C VAL A 209 -1.08 12.87 -2.11
N VAL A 210 -1.37 11.99 -1.15
CA VAL A 210 -0.60 11.86 0.10
C VAL A 210 0.85 11.41 -0.19
N ASP A 211 1.03 10.38 -1.01
CA ASP A 211 2.37 9.86 -1.36
C ASP A 211 3.23 10.93 -2.06
N ARG A 212 2.65 11.69 -3.00
CA ARG A 212 3.35 12.80 -3.65
C ARG A 212 3.77 13.89 -2.66
N ASN A 213 2.92 14.21 -1.69
CA ASN A 213 3.22 15.22 -0.68
C ASN A 213 4.33 14.76 0.29
N LEU A 214 4.37 13.47 0.64
CA LEU A 214 5.42 12.91 1.50
C LEU A 214 6.78 12.84 0.78
N VAL A 215 6.81 12.50 -0.50
CA VAL A 215 8.04 12.49 -1.33
C VAL A 215 8.59 13.91 -1.48
N THR A 216 7.74 14.91 -1.69
CA THR A 216 8.18 16.31 -1.81
C THR A 216 8.68 16.89 -0.50
N GLN A 217 8.08 16.52 0.65
CA GLN A 217 8.56 16.95 1.96
C GLN A 217 9.88 16.31 2.37
N SER A 218 10.04 15.00 2.16
CA SER A 218 11.31 14.30 2.42
C SER A 218 12.44 14.78 1.51
N GLY A 219 12.14 15.12 0.25
CA GLY A 219 13.12 15.72 -0.67
C GLY A 219 13.63 17.09 -0.17
N ARG A 220 12.75 17.93 0.38
CA ARG A 220 13.13 19.22 0.99
C ARG A 220 13.95 19.05 2.26
N GLN A 221 13.59 18.09 3.11
CA GLN A 221 14.36 17.80 4.33
C GLN A 221 15.74 17.21 3.99
N GLY A 222 15.81 16.35 2.98
CA GLY A 222 17.06 15.79 2.48
C GLY A 222 17.98 16.86 1.87
N SER A 223 17.43 17.82 1.12
CA SER A 223 18.24 18.93 0.58
C SER A 223 18.73 19.88 1.67
N LEU A 224 17.93 20.10 2.72
CA LEU A 224 18.34 20.91 3.87
C LEU A 224 19.43 20.21 4.70
N LEU A 225 19.33 18.91 4.93
CA LEU A 225 20.37 18.12 5.60
C LEU A 225 21.66 18.07 4.78
N ALA A 226 21.55 17.93 3.45
CA ALA A 226 22.71 17.98 2.56
C ALA A 226 23.36 19.37 2.58
N ALA A 227 22.58 20.45 2.56
CA ALA A 227 23.11 21.82 2.65
C ALA A 227 23.76 22.11 4.02
N VAL A 228 23.21 21.58 5.11
CA VAL A 228 23.81 21.69 6.45
C VAL A 228 25.08 20.84 6.55
N SER A 229 25.11 19.65 5.93
CA SER A 229 26.30 18.81 5.87
C SER A 229 27.42 19.48 5.08
N ASP A 230 27.11 20.13 3.96
CA ASP A 230 28.07 20.87 3.12
C ASP A 230 28.61 22.12 3.84
N LEU A 231 27.75 22.84 4.58
CA LEU A 231 28.19 23.93 5.47
C LEU A 231 29.08 23.43 6.61
N GLY A 232 28.74 22.29 7.22
CA GLY A 232 29.55 21.66 8.26
C GLY A 232 30.90 21.16 7.74
N GLU A 233 30.92 20.58 6.55
CA GLU A 233 32.14 20.16 5.85
C GLU A 233 33.01 21.35 5.48
N GLY A 234 32.42 22.44 4.98
CA GLY A 234 33.12 23.71 4.73
C GLY A 234 33.70 24.37 5.99
N LEU A 235 33.01 24.28 7.13
CA LEU A 235 33.49 24.81 8.42
C LEU A 235 34.59 23.93 9.04
N VAL A 236 34.48 22.60 8.97
CA VAL A 236 35.52 21.66 9.43
C VAL A 236 36.80 21.83 8.60
N ILE A 237 36.65 22.11 7.31
CA ILE A 237 37.76 22.40 6.40
C ILE A 237 38.43 23.76 6.74
N THR A 238 37.73 24.71 7.37
CA THR A 238 38.35 25.96 7.86
C THR A 238 39.11 25.85 9.18
N GLU A 239 38.86 24.81 9.99
CA GLU A 239 39.41 24.69 11.34
C GLU A 239 40.83 24.09 11.39
N ASP A 240 41.24 23.35 10.35
CA ASP A 240 42.64 22.95 10.09
C ASP A 240 43.37 23.87 9.08
N GLY A 241 42.85 25.09 8.91
CA GLY A 241 43.70 26.26 8.71
C GLY A 241 44.18 26.56 7.30
N ARG A 242 43.25 26.70 6.33
CA ARG A 242 43.21 27.80 5.34
C ARG A 242 42.25 27.53 4.19
N PHE A 243 41.17 28.30 4.09
CA PHE A 243 40.45 28.52 2.82
C PHE A 243 40.16 30.01 2.67
N VAL A 244 40.45 30.54 1.49
CA VAL A 244 39.98 31.87 1.05
C VAL A 244 38.48 31.77 0.77
#